data_AF-A0AA39I5G0-F1
#
_entry.id   AF-A0AA39I5G0-F1
#
_cell.length_a   1.000
_cell.length_b   1.000
_cell.length_c   1.000
_cell.angle_alpha   90.00
_cell.angle_beta   90.00
_cell.angle_gamma   90.00
#
_symmetry.space_group_name_H-M   'P 1'
#
loop_
_entity.id
_entity.type
_entity.pdbx_description
1 polymer ?
#
loop_
_entity_poly.entity_id
_entity_poly.type
_entity_poly.pdbx_seq_one_letter_code
_entity_poly.pdbx_strand_id
1 'polypeptide(L)' 'MFASQRDSPCTNMQWRTAGLNYVRYSQLAAQVVRQCLKDSKSATPKKSLTSIKVTPWQKGGPVKKEQ' A
#
# COMPACT_ATOMS: atom_id res chain seq x y z
N MET A 1 23.27 32.71 12.55
CA MET A 1 23.43 32.20 11.18
C MET A 1 22.35 31.16 10.95
N PHE A 2 21.32 31.53 10.19
CA PHE A 2 20.21 30.65 9.81
C PHE A 2 20.68 29.75 8.67
N ALA A 3 20.79 28.44 8.91
CA ALA A 3 20.96 27.47 7.84
C ALA A 3 19.60 27.25 7.17
N SER A 4 19.30 28.17 6.24
CA SER A 4 18.26 28.04 5.23
C SER A 4 18.65 26.93 4.25
N GLN A 5 18.04 25.76 4.41
CA GLN A 5 18.01 24.64 3.46
C GLN A 5 16.66 23.94 3.70
N ARG A 6 15.65 23.88 2.82
CA ARG A 6 15.45 24.26 1.42
C ARG A 6 13.93 24.45 1.26
N ASP A 7 13.47 25.46 0.54
CA ASP A 7 12.11 25.46 0.00
C ASP A 7 11.93 24.35 -1.05
N SER A 8 10.80 23.60 -1.02
CA SER A 8 10.05 22.93 -2.13
C SER A 8 9.46 21.54 -1.79
N PRO A 9 8.39 21.09 -2.47
CA PRO A 9 6.99 21.51 -2.33
C PRO A 9 6.32 20.87 -1.09
N CYS A 10 5.13 21.34 -0.76
CA CYS A 10 4.26 20.92 0.34
C CYS A 10 4.38 19.42 0.67
N THR A 11 4.44 19.14 1.97
CA THR A 11 4.58 17.88 2.74
C THR A 11 3.62 16.73 2.38
N ASN A 12 3.35 16.52 1.10
CA ASN A 12 2.66 15.37 0.60
C ASN A 12 3.59 14.18 0.81
N MET A 13 3.34 13.47 1.91
CA MET A 13 4.03 12.26 2.32
C MET A 13 4.33 11.40 1.08
N GLN A 14 5.56 10.93 0.91
CA GLN A 14 6.02 10.35 -0.36
C GLN A 14 5.17 9.16 -0.85
N TRP A 15 4.43 8.50 0.05
CA TRP A 15 3.49 7.44 -0.29
C TRP A 15 2.22 7.95 -1.01
N ARG A 16 1.80 9.20 -0.78
CA ARG A 16 0.69 9.85 -1.49
C ARG A 16 1.04 10.17 -2.93
N THR A 17 2.26 10.65 -3.18
CA THR A 17 2.74 10.91 -4.56
C THR A 17 2.94 9.61 -5.33
N ALA A 18 3.26 8.51 -4.65
CA ALA A 18 3.29 7.16 -5.20
C ALA A 18 1.89 6.55 -5.49
N GLY A 19 0.80 7.29 -5.28
CA GLY A 19 -0.56 6.81 -5.54
C GLY A 19 -1.04 5.73 -4.57
N LEU A 20 -0.40 5.56 -3.41
CA LEU A 20 -0.86 4.61 -2.40
C LEU A 20 -2.03 5.18 -1.61
N ASN A 21 -3.09 4.39 -1.48
CA ASN A 21 -4.15 4.66 -0.51
C ASN A 21 -3.63 4.40 0.92
N TYR A 22 -4.11 5.16 1.90
CA TYR A 22 -3.79 5.00 3.33
C TYR A 22 -3.95 3.56 3.83
N VAL A 23 -5.01 2.88 3.36
CA VAL A 23 -5.26 1.47 3.70
C VAL A 23 -4.13 0.56 3.21
N ARG A 24 -3.60 0.79 1.99
CA ARG A 24 -2.46 0.01 1.47
C ARG A 24 -1.16 0.38 2.19
N TYR A 25 -0.96 1.65 2.50
CA TYR A 25 0.21 2.13 3.24
C TYR A 25 0.31 1.47 4.63
N SER A 26 -0.77 1.48 5.42
CA SER A 26 -0.76 0.89 6.77
C SER A 26 -0.62 -0.63 6.77
N GLN A 27 -1.18 -1.31 5.76
CA GLN A 27 -0.99 -2.75 5.57
C GLN A 27 0.48 -3.12 5.33
N LEU A 28 1.16 -2.38 4.45
CA LEU A 28 2.59 -2.58 4.16
C LEU A 28 3.46 -2.32 5.40
N ALA A 29 3.20 -1.22 6.11
CA ALA A 29 3.91 -0.91 7.36
C ALA A 29 3.73 -2.04 8.40
N ALA A 30 2.52 -2.56 8.56
CA ALA A 30 2.25 -3.68 9.46
C ALA A 30 2.91 -5.00 9.02
N GLN A 31 3.19 -5.20 7.73
CA GLN A 31 3.96 -6.35 7.24
C GLN A 31 5.44 -6.20 7.60
N VAL A 32 6.03 -5.03 7.30
CA VAL A 32 7.45 -4.75 7.58
C VAL A 32 7.74 -4.88 9.07
N VAL A 33 6.90 -4.28 9.93
CA VAL A 33 7.07 -4.35 11.39
C VAL A 33 7.06 -5.79 11.90
N ARG A 34 6.21 -6.66 11.34
CA ARG A 34 6.19 -8.08 11.71
C ARG A 34 7.47 -8.78 11.26
N GLN A 35 7.96 -8.52 10.05
CA GLN A 35 9.18 -9.13 9.53
C GLN A 35 10.42 -8.77 10.35
N CYS A 36 10.47 -7.56 10.91
CA CYS A 36 11.60 -7.09 11.73
C CYS A 36 11.60 -7.68 13.16
N LEU A 37 10.51 -8.31 13.61
CA LEU A 37 10.40 -8.85 14.97
C LEU A 37 10.94 -10.29 15.02
N LYS A 38 11.87 -10.54 15.95
CA LYS A 38 12.69 -11.77 16.05
C LYS A 38 11.88 -13.08 16.14
N ASP A 39 10.71 -13.06 16.78
CA ASP A 39 9.87 -14.25 17.03
C ASP A 39 8.66 -14.39 16.07
N SER A 40 8.57 -13.59 15.01
CA SER A 40 7.32 -13.46 14.24
C SER A 40 7.05 -14.53 13.16
N LYS A 41 7.99 -15.46 12.93
CA LYS A 41 7.88 -16.48 11.88
C LYS A 41 6.71 -17.44 12.10
N SER A 42 6.28 -17.68 13.35
CA SER A 42 5.14 -18.54 13.69
C SER A 42 3.78 -17.83 13.64
N ALA A 43 3.76 -16.50 13.74
CA ALA A 43 2.56 -15.67 13.82
C ALA A 43 2.28 -14.88 12.53
N THR A 44 2.78 -15.35 11.39
CA THR A 44 2.40 -14.82 10.06
C THR A 44 1.36 -15.76 9.45
N PRO A 45 0.08 -15.68 9.84
CA PRO A 45 -0.96 -16.40 9.13
C PRO A 45 -1.02 -15.82 7.72
N LYS A 46 -0.55 -16.61 6.75
CA LYS A 46 -0.85 -16.60 5.30
C LYS A 46 -1.64 -15.37 4.84
N LYS A 47 -1.04 -14.19 4.84
CA LYS A 47 -1.76 -12.93 4.63
C LYS A 47 -1.79 -12.51 3.16
N SER A 48 -1.76 -13.48 2.25
CA SER A 48 -1.53 -13.25 0.82
C SER A 48 -2.36 -14.15 -0.10
N LEU A 49 -3.53 -14.61 0.34
CA LEU A 49 -4.56 -15.14 -0.57
C LEU A 49 -5.73 -14.16 -0.64
N THR A 50 -5.46 -12.90 -0.98
CA THR A 50 -6.53 -12.02 -1.46
C THR A 50 -6.90 -12.46 -2.88
N SER A 51 -7.59 -13.60 -2.99
CA SER A 51 -8.20 -14.08 -4.23
C SER A 51 -9.53 -13.34 -4.46
N ILE A 52 -9.50 -12.01 -4.43
CA ILE A 52 -10.68 -11.20 -4.75
C ILE A 52 -10.58 -10.85 -6.23
N LYS A 53 -11.36 -11.54 -7.06
CA LYS A 53 -11.51 -11.22 -8.48
C LYS A 53 -12.46 -10.04 -8.60
N VAL A 54 -11.91 -8.85 -8.89
CA VAL A 54 -12.72 -7.64 -9.13
C VAL A 54 -13.02 -7.56 -10.63
N THR A 55 -14.27 -7.82 -11.00
CA THR A 55 -14.74 -7.66 -12.38
C THR A 55 -15.43 -6.31 -12.51
N PRO A 56 -14.87 -5.33 -13.26
CA PRO A 56 -15.54 -4.06 -13.48
C PRO A 56 -16.78 -4.27 -14.36
N TRP A 57 -17.89 -3.66 -13.96
CA TRP A 57 -19.16 -3.68 -14.70
C TRP A 57 -19.33 -2.37 -15.45
N GLN A 58 -19.38 -2.40 -16.78
CA GLN A 58 -19.66 -1.20 -17.58
C GLN A 58 -20.59 -1.53 -18.75
N LYS A 59 -21.53 -0.61 -19.02
CA LYS A 59 -22.45 -0.64 -20.16
C LYS A 59 -23.30 -1.91 -20.30
N GLY A 60 -23.83 -2.40 -19.17
CA GLY A 60 -24.84 -3.48 -19.16
C GLY A 60 -24.29 -4.91 -19.10
N GLY A 61 -22.98 -5.09 -18.95
CA GLY A 61 -22.40 -6.42 -18.77
C GLY A 61 -21.06 -6.41 -18.01
N PRO A 62 -20.60 -7.60 -17.58
CA PRO A 62 -19.31 -7.75 -16.93
C PRO A 62 -18.19 -7.60 -17.96
N VAL A 63 -17.25 -6.69 -17.73
CA VAL A 63 -16.07 -6.56 -18.59
C VAL A 63 -15.10 -7.67 -18.22
N LYS A 64 -14.98 -8.68 -19.08
CA LYS A 64 -13.90 -9.67 -18.97
C LYS A 64 -12.59 -8.96 -19.31
N LYS A 65 -11.78 -8.66 -18.30
CA LYS A 65 -10.39 -8.30 -18.52
C LYS A 65 -9.59 -9.60 -18.64
N GLU A 66 -9.21 -9.94 -19.85
CA GLU A 66 -8.22 -10.99 -20.13
C GLU A 66 -6.84 -10.37 -19.85
N GLN A 67 -6.41 -10.62 -18.60
CA GLN A 67 -5.07 -10.47 -18.01
C GLN A 67 -4.23 -9.23 -18.35
#